data_AF-A0A6G1H0L6-F1
#
_entry.id   AF-A0A6G1H0L6-F1
#
_cell.length_a   1.000
_cell.length_b   1.000
_cell.length_c   1.000
_cell.angle_alpha   90.00
_cell.angle_beta   90.00
_cell.angle_gamma   90.00
#
_symmetry.space_group_name_H-M   'P 1'
#
loop_
_entity.id
_entity.type
_entity.pdbx_description
1 polymer ?
#
loop_
_entity_poly.entity_id
_entity_poly.type
_entity_poly.pdbx_seq_one_letter_code
_entity_poly.pdbx_strand_id
1 'polypeptide(L)'
;MSTQTAPKSIYTLNAGGAPSAEVNRLNKQQSMIQLVCPNIPPSVLAQLPPSPAIADVATGSAIWLLEVSTTLPSTAVLDGFDMGVAQFPSAESLPANVTLRVQNALDELPEEF
;
A
#
# COMPACT_ATOMS: atom_id res chain seq x y z
N MET A 1 -20.09 4.19 33.90
CA MET A 1 -20.11 4.20 32.43
C MET A 1 -18.73 4.66 31.97
N SER A 2 -17.85 3.72 31.62
CA SER A 2 -16.49 4.04 31.19
C SER A 2 -16.53 4.44 29.73
N THR A 3 -16.18 5.69 29.45
CA THR A 3 -15.98 6.18 28.08
C THR A 3 -14.76 5.48 27.50
N GLN A 4 -14.97 4.54 26.59
CA GLN A 4 -13.89 3.93 25.82
C GLN A 4 -13.37 4.98 24.84
N THR A 5 -12.22 5.56 25.17
CA THR A 5 -11.50 6.49 24.30
C THR A 5 -11.12 5.73 23.03
N ALA A 6 -11.44 6.28 21.85
CA ALA A 6 -11.03 5.69 20.58
C ALA A 6 -9.50 5.48 20.57
N PRO A 7 -8.99 4.37 20.02
CA PRO A 7 -7.56 4.10 20.00
C PRO A 7 -6.81 5.24 19.30
N LYS A 8 -5.76 5.72 19.96
CA LYS A 8 -4.91 6.80 19.43
C LYS A 8 -4.29 6.32 18.13
N SER A 9 -4.59 7.01 17.03
CA SER A 9 -3.97 6.70 15.75
C SER A 9 -2.45 6.85 15.85
N ILE A 10 -1.72 5.89 15.25
CA ILE A 10 -0.27 5.92 15.10
C ILE A 10 0.15 7.12 14.24
N TYR A 11 -0.67 7.46 13.23
CA TYR A 11 -0.41 8.56 12.31
C TYR A 11 -1.21 9.81 12.66
N THR A 12 -0.55 10.98 12.60
CA THR A 12 -1.17 12.29 12.81
C THR A 12 -2.24 12.60 11.77
N LEU A 13 -2.06 12.16 10.52
CA LEU A 13 -2.99 12.44 9.42
C LEU A 13 -4.32 11.67 9.53
N ASN A 14 -4.34 10.61 10.32
CA ASN A 14 -5.54 9.86 10.68
C ASN A 14 -6.32 10.51 11.84
N ALA A 15 -5.78 11.55 12.49
CA ALA A 15 -6.33 12.09 13.74
C ALA A 15 -7.51 13.09 13.56
N GLY A 16 -8.18 13.11 12.42
CA GLY A 16 -9.22 14.12 12.14
C GLY A 16 -10.39 13.70 11.25
N GLY A 17 -10.50 12.42 10.85
CA GLY A 17 -11.57 11.95 9.97
C GLY A 17 -11.79 10.44 10.05
N ALA A 18 -12.93 9.98 9.52
CA ALA A 18 -13.17 8.55 9.34
C ALA A 18 -12.04 7.96 8.47
N PRO A 19 -11.68 6.66 8.64
CA PRO A 19 -10.68 5.99 7.81
C PRO A 19 -10.83 6.25 6.29
N SER A 20 -12.07 6.46 5.83
CA SER A 20 -12.40 6.81 4.45
C SER A 20 -11.88 8.17 3.96
N ALA A 21 -11.74 9.19 4.83
CA ALA A 21 -11.25 10.50 4.41
C ALA A 21 -9.77 10.46 4.01
N GLU A 22 -8.95 9.75 4.80
CA GLU A 22 -7.53 9.59 4.51
C GLU A 22 -7.31 8.72 3.27
N VAL A 23 -8.03 7.60 3.16
CA VAL A 23 -7.99 6.75 1.95
C VAL A 23 -8.36 7.55 0.70
N ASN A 24 -9.41 8.37 0.75
CA ASN A 24 -9.79 9.23 -0.38
C ASN A 24 -8.70 10.23 -0.75
N ARG A 25 -8.01 10.81 0.24
CA ARG A 25 -6.88 11.74 0.02
C ARG A 25 -5.74 11.01 -0.69
N LEU A 26 -5.32 9.86 -0.18
CA LEU A 26 -4.23 9.04 -0.75
C LEU A 26 -4.54 8.64 -2.19
N ASN A 27 -5.74 8.11 -2.44
CA ASN A 27 -6.15 7.68 -3.78
C ASN A 27 -6.22 8.86 -4.76
N LYS A 28 -6.73 10.02 -4.32
CA LYS A 28 -6.75 11.23 -5.16
C LYS A 28 -5.33 11.71 -5.48
N GLN A 29 -4.41 11.65 -4.52
CA GLN A 29 -3.01 12.02 -4.75
C GLN A 29 -2.34 11.10 -5.76
N GLN A 30 -2.55 9.79 -5.63
CA GLN A 30 -2.02 8.82 -6.58
C GLN A 30 -2.51 9.10 -8.00
N SER A 31 -3.81 9.35 -8.19
CA SER A 31 -4.35 9.73 -9.51
C SER A 31 -3.74 11.03 -10.04
N MET A 32 -3.45 12.02 -9.18
CA MET A 32 -2.79 13.27 -9.61
C MET A 32 -1.33 13.04 -10.00
N ILE A 33 -0.59 12.20 -9.26
CA ILE A 33 0.80 11.85 -9.57
C ILE A 33 0.88 11.17 -10.94
N GLN A 34 -0.08 10.29 -11.25
CA GLN A 34 -0.12 9.60 -12.55
C GLN A 34 -0.31 10.50 -13.76
N LEU A 35 -0.82 11.72 -13.59
CA LEU A 35 -0.94 12.68 -14.69
C LEU A 35 0.44 13.15 -15.18
N VAL A 36 1.48 13.02 -14.37
CA VAL A 36 2.82 13.53 -14.65
C VAL A 36 3.90 12.44 -14.61
N CYS A 37 3.67 11.35 -13.87
CA CYS A 37 4.64 10.28 -13.64
C CYS A 37 3.99 8.90 -13.78
N PRO A 38 4.55 7.96 -14.56
CA PRO A 38 4.09 6.57 -14.53
C PRO A 38 4.41 5.91 -13.17
N ASN A 39 3.66 4.86 -12.80
CA ASN A 39 3.90 4.12 -11.55
C ASN A 39 5.32 3.56 -11.46
N ILE A 40 5.80 2.96 -12.56
CA ILE A 40 7.15 2.45 -12.70
C ILE A 40 7.78 3.17 -13.91
N PRO A 41 8.92 3.87 -13.74
CA PRO A 41 9.62 4.48 -14.85
C PRO A 41 9.97 3.44 -15.93
N PRO A 42 9.85 3.77 -17.23
CA PRO A 42 10.10 2.81 -18.32
C PRO A 42 11.48 2.16 -18.27
N SER A 43 12.50 2.90 -17.82
CA SER A 43 13.86 2.37 -17.66
C SER A 43 13.97 1.30 -16.58
N VAL A 44 13.17 1.39 -15.52
CA VAL A 44 13.09 0.36 -14.46
C VAL A 44 12.26 -0.81 -14.94
N LEU A 45 11.10 -0.54 -15.56
CA LEU A 45 10.19 -1.56 -16.07
C LEU A 45 10.89 -2.50 -17.08
N ALA A 46 11.73 -1.95 -17.96
CA ALA A 46 12.50 -2.72 -18.94
C ALA A 46 13.56 -3.66 -18.33
N GLN A 47 13.91 -3.46 -17.05
CA GLN A 47 14.90 -4.25 -16.33
C GLN A 47 14.27 -5.26 -15.37
N LEU A 48 12.94 -5.24 -15.20
CA LEU A 48 12.28 -6.19 -14.33
C LEU A 48 12.39 -7.62 -14.90
N PRO A 49 12.58 -8.64 -14.05
CA PRO A 49 12.48 -10.02 -14.48
C PRO A 49 11.03 -10.35 -14.91
N PRO A 50 10.79 -11.47 -15.62
CA PRO A 50 9.45 -11.84 -16.09
C PRO A 50 8.39 -12.02 -14.99
N SER A 51 8.82 -12.34 -13.77
CA SER A 51 7.98 -12.48 -12.57
C SER A 51 8.68 -11.70 -11.45
N PRO A 52 8.47 -10.37 -11.38
CA PRO A 52 9.13 -9.54 -10.40
C PRO A 52 8.52 -9.71 -9.02
N ALA A 53 9.36 -9.60 -7.99
CA ALA A 53 8.92 -9.38 -6.62
C ALA A 53 9.09 -7.88 -6.30
N ILE A 54 8.02 -7.24 -5.80
CA ILE A 54 8.00 -5.81 -5.47
C ILE A 54 7.48 -5.64 -4.05
N ALA A 55 8.23 -4.89 -3.24
CA ALA A 55 7.80 -4.42 -1.93
C ALA A 55 7.44 -2.93 -1.99
N ASP A 56 6.21 -2.59 -1.63
CA ASP A 56 5.74 -1.21 -1.43
C ASP A 56 5.76 -0.88 0.06
N VAL A 57 6.74 -0.07 0.49
CA VAL A 57 6.99 0.25 1.89
C VAL A 57 6.27 1.55 2.27
N ALA A 58 5.56 1.53 3.39
CA ALA A 58 4.58 2.55 3.78
C ALA A 58 3.43 2.67 2.76
N THR A 59 2.85 1.52 2.40
CA THR A 59 1.88 1.38 1.31
C THR A 59 0.57 2.13 1.54
N GLY A 60 0.23 2.51 2.78
CA GLY A 60 -0.98 3.26 3.12
C GLY A 60 -2.25 2.55 2.66
N SER A 61 -2.94 3.09 1.65
CA SER A 61 -4.14 2.49 1.05
C SER A 61 -3.85 1.39 0.02
N ALA A 62 -2.57 1.09 -0.23
CA ALA A 62 -2.07 0.20 -1.27
C ALA A 62 -2.43 0.61 -2.71
N ILE A 63 -2.90 1.84 -2.93
CA ILE A 63 -3.39 2.26 -4.25
C ILE A 63 -2.31 2.17 -5.34
N TRP A 64 -1.06 2.52 -5.03
CA TRP A 64 0.05 2.40 -5.97
C TRP A 64 0.30 0.92 -6.34
N LEU A 65 0.39 0.05 -5.33
CA LEU A 65 0.62 -1.38 -5.52
C LEU A 65 -0.51 -2.06 -6.32
N LEU A 66 -1.77 -1.69 -6.04
CA LEU A 66 -2.95 -2.18 -6.75
C LEU A 66 -2.98 -1.73 -8.21
N GLU A 67 -2.55 -0.51 -8.53
CA GLU A 67 -2.46 -0.07 -9.92
C GLU A 67 -1.29 -0.76 -10.64
N VAL A 68 -0.15 -0.96 -9.96
CA VAL A 68 0.97 -1.75 -10.48
C VAL A 68 0.56 -3.18 -10.80
N SER A 69 -0.25 -3.83 -9.95
CA SER A 69 -0.71 -5.20 -10.17
C SER A 69 -1.54 -5.37 -11.45
N THR A 70 -2.13 -4.30 -11.98
CA THR A 70 -2.87 -4.34 -13.26
C THR A 70 -1.96 -4.34 -14.49
N THR A 71 -0.70 -3.95 -14.32
CA THR A 71 0.27 -3.77 -15.41
C THR A 71 1.34 -4.85 -15.45
N LEU A 72 1.55 -5.56 -14.34
CA LEU A 72 2.49 -6.66 -14.23
C LEU A 72 1.81 -8.02 -14.45
N PRO A 73 2.57 -9.08 -14.81
CA PRO A 73 2.04 -10.43 -14.88
C PRO A 73 1.43 -10.88 -13.55
N SER A 74 0.39 -11.72 -13.61
CA SER A 74 -0.22 -12.30 -12.40
C SER A 74 0.72 -13.21 -11.60
N THR A 75 1.87 -13.57 -12.18
CA THR A 75 2.95 -14.30 -11.51
C THR A 75 3.91 -13.39 -10.75
N ALA A 76 3.79 -12.05 -10.83
CA ALA A 76 4.54 -11.14 -9.98
C ALA A 76 4.17 -11.34 -8.51
N VAL A 77 5.08 -11.08 -7.58
CA VAL A 77 4.83 -11.10 -6.14
C VAL A 77 4.80 -9.66 -5.65
N LEU A 78 3.67 -9.20 -5.12
CA LEU A 78 3.45 -7.81 -4.75
C LEU A 78 3.10 -7.71 -3.27
N ASP A 79 4.05 -7.29 -2.45
CA ASP A 79 3.84 -7.15 -1.00
C ASP A 79 3.78 -5.66 -0.61
N GLY A 80 2.71 -5.27 0.08
CA GLY A 80 2.54 -3.95 0.65
C GLY A 80 2.77 -3.98 2.15
N PHE A 81 3.60 -3.07 2.65
CA PHE A 81 3.99 -3.01 4.06
C PHE A 81 3.59 -1.65 4.64
N ASP A 82 2.86 -1.66 5.74
CA ASP A 82 2.59 -0.43 6.50
C ASP A 82 2.56 -0.72 8.00
N MET A 83 2.92 0.25 8.83
CA MET A 83 2.83 0.09 10.28
C MET A 83 1.36 0.14 10.77
N GLY A 84 0.44 0.68 9.96
CA GLY A 84 -0.99 0.77 10.27
C GLY A 84 -1.90 0.07 9.25
N VAL A 85 -2.87 -0.69 9.74
CA VAL A 85 -3.86 -1.41 8.89
C VAL A 85 -5.12 -0.60 8.56
N ALA A 86 -5.29 0.57 9.16
CA ALA A 86 -6.56 1.31 9.10
C ALA A 86 -6.91 1.82 7.69
N GLN A 87 -5.94 1.87 6.78
CA GLN A 87 -6.10 2.29 5.39
C GLN A 87 -6.16 1.09 4.43
N PHE A 88 -5.90 -0.13 4.90
CA PHE A 88 -5.86 -1.31 4.03
C PHE A 88 -7.25 -1.58 3.42
N PRO A 89 -7.32 -1.90 2.12
CA PRO A 89 -8.51 -2.50 1.54
C PRO A 89 -8.81 -3.86 2.20
N SER A 90 -10.04 -4.35 2.03
CA SER A 90 -10.39 -5.70 2.48
C SER A 90 -9.52 -6.74 1.78
N ALA A 91 -9.05 -7.74 2.53
CA ALA A 91 -8.25 -8.83 1.95
C ALA A 91 -8.97 -9.56 0.81
N GLU A 92 -10.29 -9.70 0.88
CA GLU A 92 -11.14 -10.31 -0.15
C GLU A 92 -11.17 -9.53 -1.48
N SER A 93 -10.85 -8.24 -1.43
CA SER A 93 -10.80 -7.38 -2.62
C SER A 93 -9.41 -7.33 -3.28
N LEU A 94 -8.40 -7.93 -2.64
CA LEU A 94 -7.05 -7.92 -3.17
C LEU A 94 -6.90 -8.91 -4.34
N PRO A 95 -6.15 -8.54 -5.39
CA PRO A 95 -5.68 -9.50 -6.38
C PRO A 95 -4.91 -10.65 -5.72
N ALA A 96 -4.97 -11.84 -6.29
CA ALA A 96 -4.33 -13.04 -5.73
C ALA A 96 -2.80 -12.93 -5.60
N ASN A 97 -2.18 -12.01 -6.33
CA ASN A 97 -0.75 -11.75 -6.30
C ASN A 97 -0.35 -10.55 -5.43
N VAL A 98 -1.29 -9.97 -4.67
CA VAL A 98 -1.06 -8.84 -3.76
C VAL A 98 -1.31 -9.28 -2.32
N THR A 99 -0.33 -9.05 -1.43
CA THR A 99 -0.48 -9.29 0.01
C THR A 99 -0.14 -8.03 0.79
N LEU A 100 -0.95 -7.67 1.78
CA LEU A 100 -0.69 -6.52 2.66
C LEU A 100 -0.34 -6.99 4.07
N ARG A 101 0.68 -6.38 4.67
CA ARG A 101 1.29 -6.82 5.93
C ARG A 101 1.58 -5.64 6.84
N VAL A 102 1.45 -5.89 8.15
CA VAL A 102 1.88 -4.93 9.15
C VAL A 102 3.38 -5.04 9.31
N GLN A 103 4.11 -3.96 9.04
CA GLN A 103 5.56 -3.90 9.22
C GLN A 103 5.99 -2.47 9.54
N ASN A 104 6.84 -2.33 10.54
CA ASN A 104 7.58 -1.11 10.77
C ASN A 104 8.82 -1.11 9.87
N ALA A 105 8.95 -0.10 9.02
CA ALA A 105 10.04 0.01 8.06
C ALA A 105 11.43 0.20 8.70
N LEU A 106 11.49 0.51 10.00
CA LEU A 106 12.74 0.62 10.76
C LEU A 106 13.17 -0.70 11.40
N ASP A 107 12.28 -1.69 11.43
CA ASP A 107 12.59 -3.03 11.92
C ASP A 107 13.12 -3.89 10.76
N GLU A 108 13.86 -4.94 11.09
CA GLU A 108 14.31 -5.92 10.10
C GLU A 108 13.12 -6.57 9.40
N LEU A 109 13.25 -6.82 8.10
CA LEU A 109 12.25 -7.58 7.36
C LEU A 109 12.31 -9.05 7.81
N PRO A 110 11.15 -9.74 7.90
CA PRO A 110 11.12 -11.15 8.23
C PRO A 110 11.93 -12.01 7.25
N GLU A 111 12.51 -13.12 7.72
CA GLU A 111 13.38 -14.00 6.91
C GLU A 111 12.64 -14.71 5.78
N GLU A 112 11.31 -14.78 5.81
CA GLU A 112 10.50 -15.44 4.79
C GLU A 112 10.43 -14.73 3.42
N PHE A 113 11.10 -13.58 3.25
CA PHE A 113 11.10 -12.77 2.02
C PHE A 113 12.41 -12.86 1.22
#